data_AF-A0A653A3V3-F1
#
_entry.id   AF-A0A653A3V3-F1
#
_cell.length_a   1.000
_cell.length_b   1.000
_cell.length_c   1.000
_cell.angle_alpha   90.00
_cell.angle_beta   90.00
_cell.angle_gamma   90.00
#
_symmetry.space_group_name_H-M   'P 1'
#
loop_
_entity.id
_entity.type
_entity.pdbx_description
1 polymer ?
#
loop_
_entity_poly.entity_id
_entity_poly.type
_entity_poly.pdbx_seq_one_letter_code
_entity_poly.pdbx_strand_id
1 'polypeptide(L)'
;MKRLLAHGFDRIFQICRCFRRGERGRQHLPEFTMLEWYRLDADYLRLMTDCEELVRAVAEAFDSGPLLCYEGRSIDLTPPWERLTVAEAFTRHSPVPLEEALAADRFDEILVCHIEPRLGTARPVFLYDYPAALGSLSRLKPADPRWAERVELYIGGLELANGFSELTDAEEQRRRFREEASVRRRAGKDAYPAPERFLRDLERLAGREAAGIALGIDRLVMIFTGRICIDDIVAFIPENL
;
A
#
# COMPACT_ATOMS: atom_id res chain seq x y z
N MET A 1 11.53 -9.19 3.70
CA MET A 1 10.49 -10.04 4.33
C MET A 1 10.23 -11.34 3.56
N LYS A 2 9.82 -11.33 2.28
CA LYS A 2 9.59 -12.56 1.48
C LYS A 2 10.65 -13.67 1.57
N ARG A 3 11.93 -13.31 1.67
CA ARG A 3 13.00 -14.30 1.87
C ARG A 3 12.80 -15.10 3.16
N LEU A 4 12.35 -14.49 4.26
CA LEU A 4 12.03 -15.21 5.49
C LEU A 4 10.85 -16.17 5.28
N LEU A 5 9.81 -15.75 4.56
CA LEU A 5 8.72 -16.67 4.18
C LEU A 5 9.27 -17.89 3.41
N ALA A 6 10.17 -17.65 2.45
CA ALA A 6 10.83 -18.69 1.66
C ALA A 6 11.69 -19.66 2.51
N HIS A 7 12.07 -19.26 3.71
CA HIS A 7 12.84 -20.05 4.68
C HIS A 7 11.97 -20.59 5.83
N GLY A 8 10.64 -20.59 5.67
CA GLY A 8 9.70 -21.27 6.57
C GLY A 8 9.16 -20.43 7.73
N PHE A 9 9.34 -19.10 7.70
CA PHE A 9 8.72 -18.21 8.67
C PHE A 9 7.33 -17.79 8.19
N ASP A 10 6.28 -18.51 8.61
CA ASP A 10 4.95 -18.40 8.00
C ASP A 10 4.19 -17.12 8.32
N ARG A 11 4.47 -16.46 9.45
CA ARG A 11 3.84 -15.20 9.88
C ARG A 11 4.90 -14.32 10.50
N ILE A 12 5.18 -13.21 9.85
CA ILE A 12 6.27 -12.30 10.22
C ILE A 12 5.78 -10.86 10.17
N PHE A 13 6.36 -10.02 11.03
CA PHE A 13 6.19 -8.58 10.93
C PHE A 13 7.50 -7.87 11.31
N GLN A 14 7.61 -6.62 10.91
CA GLN A 14 8.71 -5.74 11.30
C GLN A 14 8.16 -4.32 11.43
N ILE A 15 8.64 -3.60 12.45
CA ILE A 15 8.47 -2.16 12.58
C ILE A 15 9.85 -1.53 12.43
N CYS A 16 10.05 -0.65 11.46
CA CYS A 16 11.36 -0.05 11.21
C CYS A 16 11.29 1.34 10.59
N ARG A 17 12.45 1.93 10.35
CA ARG A 17 12.61 3.17 9.57
C ARG A 17 12.74 2.86 8.08
N CYS A 18 12.05 3.65 7.28
CA CYS A 18 12.18 3.68 5.83
C CYS A 18 12.69 5.07 5.42
N PHE A 19 13.53 5.11 4.39
CA PHE A 19 14.20 6.32 3.94
C PHE A 19 13.90 6.57 2.46
N ARG A 20 13.38 7.74 2.13
CA ARG A 20 13.09 8.15 0.75
C ARG A 20 13.67 9.54 0.48
N ARG A 21 14.64 9.58 -0.43
CA ARG A 21 15.36 10.81 -0.76
C ARG A 21 14.42 11.79 -1.48
N GLY A 22 14.28 13.00 -0.92
CA GLY A 22 13.53 14.10 -1.54
C GLY A 22 12.02 14.08 -1.28
N GLU A 23 11.52 13.14 -0.48
CA GLU A 23 10.12 13.14 -0.05
C GLU A 23 9.97 13.97 1.23
N ARG A 24 9.46 15.20 1.08
CA ARG A 24 9.18 16.11 2.18
C ARG A 24 7.93 16.93 1.88
N GLY A 25 6.99 16.95 2.81
CA GLY A 25 5.79 17.77 2.71
C GLY A 25 4.90 17.61 3.94
N ARG A 26 3.66 18.10 3.85
CA ARG A 26 2.70 18.07 4.96
C ARG A 26 2.45 16.67 5.54
N GLN A 27 2.54 15.63 4.70
CA GLN A 27 2.23 14.23 5.05
C GLN A 27 3.43 13.29 4.81
N HIS A 28 4.63 13.84 4.59
CA HIS A 28 5.81 13.08 4.17
C HIS A 28 7.08 13.59 4.85
N LEU A 29 7.88 12.65 5.33
CA LEU A 29 9.23 12.87 5.85
C LEU A 29 10.22 11.99 5.07
N PRO A 30 11.48 12.43 4.92
CA PRO A 30 12.53 11.63 4.29
C PRO A 30 12.83 10.34 5.07
N GLU A 31 12.60 10.34 6.39
CA GLU A 31 12.65 9.19 7.28
C GLU A 31 11.28 9.02 7.94
N PHE A 32 10.71 7.82 7.90
CA PHE A 32 9.40 7.53 8.48
C PHE A 32 9.30 6.08 8.97
N THR A 33 8.26 5.78 9.73
CA THR A 33 8.00 4.52 10.41
C THR A 33 6.99 3.67 9.65
N MET A 34 7.39 2.46 9.27
CA MET A 34 6.50 1.48 8.66
C MET A 34 6.37 0.23 9.55
N LEU A 35 5.14 -0.27 9.63
CA LEU A 35 4.83 -1.65 10.00
C LEU A 35 4.64 -2.45 8.71
N GLU A 36 5.46 -3.46 8.50
CA GLU A 36 5.28 -4.43 7.42
C GLU A 36 4.97 -5.80 8.01
N TRP A 37 3.95 -6.49 7.50
CA TRP A 37 3.69 -7.89 7.86
C TRP A 37 3.40 -8.74 6.63
N TYR A 38 3.80 -10.00 6.73
CA TYR A 38 3.66 -10.99 5.67
C TYR A 38 3.23 -12.32 6.28
N ARG A 39 2.45 -13.06 5.50
CA ARG A 39 1.98 -14.38 5.90
C ARG A 39 1.83 -15.32 4.71
N LEU A 40 2.04 -16.61 4.96
CA LEU A 40 1.73 -17.69 4.01
C LEU A 40 0.26 -18.09 4.12
N ASP A 41 -0.21 -18.79 3.09
CA ASP A 41 -1.56 -19.35 2.98
C ASP A 41 -2.66 -18.28 3.15
N ALA A 42 -2.41 -17.12 2.53
CA ALA A 42 -3.31 -15.98 2.53
C ALA A 42 -3.17 -15.17 1.24
N ASP A 43 -4.20 -14.38 0.96
CA ASP A 43 -4.28 -13.42 -0.12
C ASP A 43 -4.49 -11.99 0.42
N TYR A 44 -4.59 -11.03 -0.49
CA TYR A 44 -4.88 -9.63 -0.18
C TYR A 44 -6.23 -9.39 0.52
N LEU A 45 -7.21 -10.28 0.38
CA LEU A 45 -8.50 -10.14 1.10
C LEU A 45 -8.31 -10.41 2.59
N ARG A 46 -7.46 -11.39 2.95
CA ARG A 46 -7.09 -11.59 4.35
C ARG A 46 -6.34 -10.38 4.92
N LEU A 47 -5.53 -9.70 4.13
CA LEU A 47 -4.85 -8.48 4.56
C LEU A 47 -5.83 -7.34 4.88
N MET A 48 -6.95 -7.23 4.14
CA MET A 48 -8.02 -6.29 4.48
C MET A 48 -8.59 -6.58 5.86
N THR A 49 -8.85 -7.85 6.17
CA THR A 49 -9.32 -8.26 7.51
C THR A 49 -8.27 -7.96 8.58
N ASP A 50 -6.99 -8.26 8.32
CA ASP A 50 -5.90 -7.96 9.26
C ASP A 50 -5.82 -6.44 9.54
N CYS A 51 -6.04 -5.59 8.53
CA CYS A 51 -6.12 -4.12 8.68
C CYS A 51 -7.32 -3.67 9.54
N GLU A 52 -8.52 -4.22 9.29
CA GLU A 52 -9.72 -3.94 10.09
C GLU A 52 -9.49 -4.30 11.57
N GLU A 53 -8.94 -5.50 11.82
CA GLU A 53 -8.62 -5.99 13.16
C GLU A 53 -7.57 -5.10 13.85
N LEU A 54 -6.49 -4.73 13.15
CA LEU A 54 -5.41 -3.92 13.69
C LEU A 54 -5.88 -2.51 14.08
N VAL A 55 -6.57 -1.79 13.19
CA VAL A 55 -7.01 -0.41 13.47
C VAL A 55 -8.03 -0.38 14.59
N ARG A 56 -8.92 -1.38 14.68
CA ARG A 56 -9.85 -1.52 15.80
C ARG A 56 -9.13 -1.77 17.12
N ALA A 57 -8.14 -2.67 17.12
CA ALA A 57 -7.35 -2.93 18.32
C ALA A 57 -6.61 -1.66 18.80
N VAL A 58 -6.14 -0.82 17.86
CA VAL A 58 -5.57 0.49 18.17
C VAL A 58 -6.64 1.41 18.77
N ALA A 59 -7.81 1.53 18.17
CA ALA A 59 -8.90 2.36 18.69
C ALA A 59 -9.37 1.95 20.10
N GLU A 60 -9.44 0.66 20.36
CA GLU A 60 -9.74 0.10 21.68
C GLU A 60 -8.61 0.41 22.68
N ALA A 61 -7.34 0.26 22.28
CA ALA A 61 -6.20 0.55 23.14
C ALA A 61 -6.08 2.04 23.54
N PHE A 62 -6.56 2.95 22.68
CA PHE A 62 -6.58 4.40 22.96
C PHE A 62 -7.91 4.90 23.54
N ASP A 63 -8.88 4.01 23.81
CA ASP A 63 -10.25 4.38 24.24
C ASP A 63 -10.86 5.49 23.36
N SER A 64 -10.57 5.45 22.06
CA SER A 64 -10.97 6.50 21.11
C SER A 64 -12.44 6.41 20.69
N GLY A 65 -13.12 5.31 21.07
CA GLY A 65 -14.43 4.96 20.53
C GLY A 65 -14.39 4.67 19.03
N PRO A 66 -15.56 4.50 18.38
CA PRO A 66 -15.65 4.15 16.97
C PRO A 66 -15.55 5.37 16.03
N LEU A 67 -15.64 6.60 16.55
CA LEU A 67 -15.66 7.83 15.76
C LEU A 67 -14.35 8.61 15.94
N LEU A 68 -13.54 8.71 14.89
CA LEU A 68 -12.37 9.58 14.86
C LEU A 68 -12.74 10.95 14.29
N CYS A 69 -12.04 11.99 14.73
CA CYS A 69 -12.15 13.33 14.15
C CYS A 69 -10.85 13.66 13.40
N TYR A 70 -10.95 13.87 12.08
CA TYR A 70 -9.80 14.18 11.23
C TYR A 70 -10.18 15.21 10.16
N GLU A 71 -9.39 16.29 10.03
CA GLU A 71 -9.72 17.46 9.18
C GLU A 71 -11.15 18.00 9.41
N GLY A 72 -11.64 17.97 10.65
CA GLY A 72 -12.99 18.41 11.01
C GLY A 72 -14.13 17.47 10.56
N ARG A 73 -13.80 16.28 10.04
CA ARG A 73 -14.76 15.25 9.66
C ARG A 73 -14.81 14.14 10.70
N SER A 74 -16.01 13.61 10.95
CA SER A 74 -16.20 12.40 11.74
C SER A 74 -16.04 11.17 10.86
N ILE A 75 -15.14 10.27 11.22
CA ILE A 75 -14.86 9.02 10.50
C ILE A 75 -15.27 7.84 11.39
N ASP A 76 -16.22 7.03 10.92
CA ASP A 76 -16.72 5.86 11.63
C ASP A 76 -15.89 4.61 11.29
N LEU A 77 -15.17 4.08 12.28
CA LEU A 77 -14.35 2.88 12.19
C LEU A 77 -15.15 1.58 12.30
N THR A 78 -16.48 1.65 12.50
CA THR A 78 -17.33 0.45 12.65
C THR A 78 -17.35 -0.36 11.34
N PRO A 79 -16.90 -1.63 11.36
CA PRO A 79 -16.92 -2.49 10.18
C PRO A 79 -18.36 -2.88 9.79
N PRO A 80 -18.57 -3.39 8.56
CA PRO A 80 -17.57 -3.58 7.51
C PRO A 80 -17.15 -2.26 6.86
N TRP A 81 -15.88 -2.15 6.49
CA TRP A 81 -15.38 -1.02 5.73
C TRP A 81 -15.73 -1.17 4.24
N GLU A 82 -15.80 -0.04 3.53
CA GLU A 82 -16.10 -0.05 2.11
C GLU A 82 -14.96 -0.70 1.33
N ARG A 83 -15.30 -1.52 0.34
CA ARG A 83 -14.36 -2.09 -0.63
C ARG A 83 -14.70 -1.54 -2.00
N LEU A 84 -13.76 -0.82 -2.60
CA LEU A 84 -13.93 -0.14 -3.87
C LEU A 84 -12.85 -0.62 -4.83
N THR A 85 -13.23 -1.17 -5.99
CA THR A 85 -12.24 -1.50 -7.01
C THR A 85 -11.67 -0.23 -7.64
N VAL A 86 -10.45 -0.28 -8.17
CA VAL A 86 -9.87 0.85 -8.93
C VAL A 86 -10.78 1.25 -10.09
N ALA A 87 -11.37 0.29 -10.81
CA ALA A 87 -12.32 0.57 -11.88
C ALA A 87 -13.56 1.36 -11.41
N GLU A 88 -14.14 0.98 -10.27
CA GLU A 88 -15.27 1.69 -9.68
C GLU A 88 -14.85 3.09 -9.17
N ALA A 89 -13.68 3.20 -8.56
CA ALA A 89 -13.16 4.49 -8.08
C ALA A 89 -12.97 5.49 -9.22
N PHE A 90 -12.40 5.05 -10.35
CA PHE A 90 -12.30 5.86 -11.56
C PHE A 90 -13.68 6.25 -12.08
N THR A 91 -14.62 5.31 -12.13
CA THR A 91 -16.00 5.60 -12.57
C THR A 91 -16.70 6.65 -11.69
N ARG A 92 -16.47 6.61 -10.38
CA ARG A 92 -17.13 7.52 -9.41
C ARG A 92 -16.48 8.89 -9.30
N HIS A 93 -15.16 8.97 -9.47
CA HIS A 93 -14.39 10.14 -9.02
C HIS A 93 -13.43 10.72 -10.05
N SER A 94 -13.07 9.97 -11.09
CA SER A 94 -12.16 10.44 -12.13
C SER A 94 -12.88 11.32 -13.17
N PRO A 95 -12.24 12.38 -13.68
CA PRO A 95 -12.74 13.15 -14.81
C PRO A 95 -12.64 12.40 -16.15
N VAL A 96 -11.85 11.32 -16.22
CA VAL A 96 -11.60 10.53 -17.43
C VAL A 96 -11.72 9.02 -17.16
N PRO A 97 -12.03 8.18 -18.16
CA PRO A 97 -12.02 6.74 -18.00
C PRO A 97 -10.65 6.19 -17.59
N LEU A 98 -10.64 5.03 -16.91
CA LEU A 98 -9.40 4.38 -16.46
C LEU A 98 -8.48 4.04 -17.63
N GLU A 99 -9.03 3.53 -18.73
CA GLU A 99 -8.28 3.15 -19.93
C GLU A 99 -7.58 4.36 -20.55
N GLU A 100 -8.23 5.52 -20.54
CA GLU A 100 -7.66 6.79 -21.02
C GLU A 100 -6.52 7.25 -20.12
N ALA A 101 -6.71 7.22 -18.79
CA ALA A 101 -5.68 7.58 -17.83
C ALA A 101 -4.44 6.67 -17.95
N LEU A 102 -4.64 5.37 -18.14
CA LEU A 102 -3.56 4.41 -18.37
C LEU A 102 -2.83 4.65 -19.70
N ALA A 103 -3.57 4.87 -20.78
CA ALA A 103 -2.97 5.12 -22.09
C ALA A 103 -2.17 6.43 -22.15
N ALA A 104 -2.57 7.42 -21.36
CA ALA A 104 -1.91 8.72 -21.26
C ALA A 104 -0.78 8.77 -20.20
N ASP A 105 -0.50 7.68 -19.47
CA ASP A 105 0.45 7.65 -18.35
C ASP A 105 0.11 8.67 -17.24
N ARG A 106 -1.19 8.86 -16.98
CA ARG A 106 -1.73 9.82 -16.00
C ARG A 106 -2.48 9.15 -14.85
N PHE A 107 -2.34 7.83 -14.70
CA PHE A 107 -3.03 7.09 -13.64
C PHE A 107 -2.75 7.69 -12.25
N ASP A 108 -1.47 7.85 -11.88
CA ASP A 108 -1.09 8.34 -10.55
C ASP A 108 -1.56 9.78 -10.33
N GLU A 109 -1.44 10.64 -11.35
CA GLU A 109 -1.92 12.03 -11.29
C GLU A 109 -3.43 12.07 -11.01
N ILE A 110 -4.21 11.26 -11.72
CA ILE A 110 -5.67 11.20 -11.56
C ILE A 110 -6.05 10.60 -10.21
N LEU A 111 -5.37 9.52 -9.80
CA LEU A 111 -5.59 8.88 -8.50
C LEU A 111 -5.40 9.90 -7.38
N VAL A 112 -4.24 10.54 -7.32
CA VAL A 112 -3.86 11.49 -6.25
C VAL A 112 -4.73 12.76 -6.28
N CYS A 113 -4.98 13.35 -7.45
CA CYS A 113 -5.69 14.63 -7.53
C CYS A 113 -7.21 14.49 -7.44
N HIS A 114 -7.78 13.39 -7.93
CA HIS A 114 -9.23 13.25 -8.11
C HIS A 114 -9.85 12.12 -7.29
N ILE A 115 -9.12 11.06 -6.95
CA ILE A 115 -9.72 9.89 -6.31
C ILE A 115 -9.40 9.89 -4.81
N GLU A 116 -8.12 9.84 -4.44
CA GLU A 116 -7.66 9.74 -3.04
C GLU A 116 -8.31 10.76 -2.09
N PRO A 117 -8.48 12.06 -2.44
CA PRO A 117 -9.05 13.04 -1.53
C PRO A 117 -10.51 12.78 -1.15
N ARG A 118 -11.18 11.86 -1.87
CA ARG A 118 -12.59 11.47 -1.65
C ARG A 118 -12.71 10.14 -0.90
N LEU A 119 -11.63 9.37 -0.79
CA LEU A 119 -11.62 8.06 -0.14
C LEU A 119 -11.52 8.20 1.38
N GLY A 120 -12.16 7.29 2.12
CA GLY A 120 -12.00 7.24 3.58
C GLY A 120 -12.70 8.36 4.35
N THR A 121 -13.54 9.19 3.72
CA THR A 121 -13.98 10.48 4.29
C THR A 121 -15.05 10.37 5.38
N ALA A 122 -15.92 9.37 5.30
CA ALA A 122 -16.94 9.06 6.32
C ALA A 122 -16.66 7.75 7.05
N ARG A 123 -16.04 6.79 6.36
CA ARG A 123 -15.64 5.47 6.83
C ARG A 123 -14.35 5.07 6.10
N PRO A 124 -13.49 4.24 6.69
CA PRO A 124 -12.35 3.67 5.97
C PRO A 124 -12.77 2.96 4.67
N VAL A 125 -11.88 3.00 3.67
CA VAL A 125 -12.10 2.40 2.35
C VAL A 125 -10.87 1.58 1.96
N PHE A 126 -11.09 0.36 1.49
CA PHE A 126 -10.09 -0.40 0.75
C PHE A 126 -10.23 -0.14 -0.75
N LEU A 127 -9.20 0.42 -1.37
CA LEU A 127 -9.09 0.53 -2.82
C LEU A 127 -8.34 -0.70 -3.34
N TYR A 128 -8.92 -1.49 -4.24
CA TYR A 128 -8.33 -2.79 -4.62
C TYR A 128 -8.51 -3.17 -6.09
N ASP A 129 -7.87 -4.27 -6.51
CA ASP A 129 -7.81 -4.76 -7.89
C ASP A 129 -7.21 -3.71 -8.83
N TYR A 130 -5.88 -3.54 -8.76
CA TYR A 130 -5.16 -2.56 -9.59
C TYR A 130 -4.93 -3.10 -10.99
N PRO A 131 -4.84 -2.24 -12.03
CA PRO A 131 -4.40 -2.68 -13.35
C PRO A 131 -3.08 -3.45 -13.28
N ALA A 132 -2.96 -4.54 -14.05
CA ALA A 132 -1.78 -5.41 -14.03
C ALA A 132 -0.46 -4.68 -14.26
N ALA A 133 -0.48 -3.61 -15.09
CA ALA A 133 0.67 -2.75 -15.35
C ALA A 133 1.21 -2.06 -14.09
N LEU A 134 0.39 -1.89 -13.05
CA LEU A 134 0.70 -1.24 -11.78
C LEU A 134 0.92 -2.24 -10.63
N GLY A 135 1.04 -3.53 -10.96
CA GLY A 135 1.18 -4.63 -9.99
C GLY A 135 2.57 -5.25 -9.96
N SER A 136 3.67 -4.49 -9.97
CA SER A 136 5.05 -5.01 -10.18
C SER A 136 5.45 -6.20 -9.28
N LEU A 137 4.98 -6.22 -8.02
CA LEU A 137 5.25 -7.28 -7.03
C LEU A 137 4.03 -8.14 -6.69
N SER A 138 2.87 -7.83 -7.29
CA SER A 138 1.58 -8.45 -6.96
C SER A 138 1.25 -9.60 -7.91
N ARG A 139 0.64 -10.66 -7.35
CA ARG A 139 0.02 -11.76 -8.10
C ARG A 139 -1.11 -11.21 -8.97
N LEU A 140 -1.18 -11.67 -10.23
CA LEU A 140 -2.33 -11.36 -11.08
C LEU A 140 -3.53 -12.17 -10.62
N LYS A 141 -4.72 -11.59 -10.75
CA LYS A 141 -5.97 -12.23 -10.37
C LYS A 141 -6.21 -13.45 -11.29
N PRO A 142 -6.36 -14.67 -10.74
CA PRO A 142 -6.50 -15.88 -11.57
C PRO A 142 -7.68 -15.85 -12.54
N ALA A 143 -8.79 -15.22 -12.14
CA ALA A 143 -10.00 -15.12 -12.95
C ALA A 143 -9.91 -14.07 -14.07
N ASP A 144 -9.13 -13.00 -13.87
CA ASP A 144 -8.96 -11.93 -14.86
C ASP A 144 -7.56 -11.29 -14.72
N PRO A 145 -6.57 -11.75 -15.50
CA PRO A 145 -5.18 -11.33 -15.36
C PRO A 145 -4.93 -9.87 -15.79
N ARG A 146 -5.96 -9.14 -16.23
CA ARG A 146 -5.89 -7.68 -16.41
C ARG A 146 -5.73 -6.95 -15.07
N TRP A 147 -6.07 -7.60 -13.97
CA TRP A 147 -6.00 -7.06 -12.62
C TRP A 147 -4.94 -7.77 -11.77
N ALA A 148 -4.29 -6.99 -10.92
CA ALA A 148 -3.37 -7.43 -9.89
C ALA A 148 -4.10 -7.42 -8.54
N GLU A 149 -3.88 -8.46 -7.74
CA GLU A 149 -4.38 -8.59 -6.37
C GLU A 149 -3.59 -7.67 -5.45
N ARG A 150 -3.91 -6.38 -5.53
CA ARG A 150 -3.33 -5.29 -4.74
C ARG A 150 -4.46 -4.53 -4.04
N VAL A 151 -4.19 -4.08 -2.83
CA VAL A 151 -5.09 -3.29 -2.00
C VAL A 151 -4.34 -2.16 -1.32
N GLU A 152 -4.99 -1.02 -1.23
CA GLU A 152 -4.61 0.09 -0.37
C GLU A 152 -5.73 0.39 0.62
N LEU A 153 -5.36 0.83 1.83
CA LEU A 153 -6.30 1.32 2.84
C LEU A 153 -6.26 2.84 2.91
N TYR A 154 -7.41 3.47 2.79
CA TYR A 154 -7.59 4.92 2.95
C TYR A 154 -8.46 5.25 4.15
N ILE A 155 -8.00 6.20 4.97
CA ILE A 155 -8.77 6.82 6.06
C ILE A 155 -8.59 8.32 5.99
N GLY A 156 -9.68 9.09 5.92
CA GLY A 156 -9.63 10.55 5.87
C GLY A 156 -8.87 11.12 4.67
N GLY A 157 -8.88 10.45 3.52
CA GLY A 157 -8.12 10.83 2.33
C GLY A 157 -6.61 10.55 2.43
N LEU A 158 -6.15 9.86 3.48
CA LEU A 158 -4.76 9.40 3.61
C LEU A 158 -4.66 7.92 3.26
N GLU A 159 -3.75 7.58 2.35
CA GLU A 159 -3.27 6.20 2.20
C GLU A 159 -2.52 5.79 3.47
N LEU A 160 -3.05 4.81 4.21
CA LEU A 160 -2.43 4.26 5.41
C LEU A 160 -1.66 2.98 5.13
N ALA A 161 -2.12 2.14 4.22
CA ALA A 161 -1.48 0.87 3.94
C ALA A 161 -1.55 0.49 2.47
N ASN A 162 -0.58 -0.31 2.02
CA ASN A 162 -0.47 -0.86 0.68
C ASN A 162 -0.01 -2.31 0.77
N GLY A 163 -0.79 -3.21 0.20
CA GLY A 163 -0.55 -4.64 0.28
C GLY A 163 -1.02 -5.39 -0.95
N PHE A 164 -0.59 -6.64 -1.07
CA PHE A 164 -0.88 -7.47 -2.21
C PHE A 164 -0.77 -8.96 -1.86
N SER A 165 -1.47 -9.77 -2.64
CA SER A 165 -1.08 -11.17 -2.79
C SER A 165 0.27 -11.17 -3.50
N GLU A 166 1.27 -11.80 -2.89
CA GLU A 166 2.64 -11.78 -3.36
C GLU A 166 2.82 -12.54 -4.67
N LEU A 167 3.54 -11.94 -5.60
CA LEU A 167 4.09 -12.69 -6.73
C LEU A 167 5.17 -13.66 -6.22
N THR A 168 4.84 -14.95 -6.23
CA THR A 168 5.74 -16.05 -5.83
C THR A 168 6.41 -16.77 -7.00
N ASP A 169 6.04 -16.43 -8.24
CA ASP A 169 6.71 -16.92 -9.46
C ASP A 169 8.01 -16.13 -9.70
N ALA A 170 9.14 -16.82 -9.57
CA ALA A 170 10.47 -16.23 -9.71
C ALA A 170 10.82 -15.84 -11.15
N GLU A 171 10.32 -16.56 -12.16
CA GLU A 171 10.57 -16.24 -13.56
C GLU A 171 9.81 -14.98 -13.99
N GLU A 172 8.54 -14.91 -13.61
CA GLU A 172 7.69 -13.75 -13.84
C GLU A 172 8.24 -12.52 -13.08
N GLN A 173 8.66 -12.69 -11.82
CA GLN A 173 9.27 -11.59 -11.06
C GLN A 173 10.56 -11.10 -11.71
N ARG A 174 11.39 -12.02 -12.24
CA ARG A 174 12.61 -11.68 -13.00
C ARG A 174 12.29 -10.96 -14.32
N ARG A 175 11.18 -11.30 -14.99
CA ARG A 175 10.72 -10.59 -16.19
C ARG A 175 10.34 -9.14 -15.85
N ARG A 176 9.53 -8.94 -14.81
CA ARG A 176 9.11 -7.59 -14.36
C ARG A 176 10.28 -6.70 -13.96
N PHE A 177 11.28 -7.22 -13.23
CA PHE A 177 12.49 -6.46 -12.91
C PHE A 177 13.30 -6.04 -14.15
N ARG A 178 13.36 -6.90 -15.19
CA ARG A 178 14.03 -6.55 -16.45
C ARG A 178 13.30 -5.44 -17.19
N GLU A 179 11.97 -5.46 -17.17
CA GLU A 179 11.13 -4.42 -17.78
C GLU A 179 11.29 -3.08 -17.05
N GLU A 180 11.20 -3.07 -15.72
CA GLU A 180 11.41 -1.87 -14.90
C GLU A 180 12.82 -1.29 -15.13
N ALA A 181 13.85 -2.14 -15.16
CA ALA A 181 15.22 -1.73 -15.48
C ALA A 181 15.32 -1.08 -16.88
N SER A 182 14.59 -1.61 -17.88
CA SER A 182 14.53 -1.01 -19.21
C SER A 182 13.84 0.36 -19.19
N VAL A 183 12.73 0.50 -18.48
CA VAL A 183 12.01 1.79 -18.33
C VAL A 183 12.92 2.83 -17.69
N ARG A 184 13.60 2.48 -16.59
CA ARG A 184 14.54 3.38 -15.91
C ARG A 184 15.67 3.86 -16.81
N ARG A 185 16.28 2.96 -17.60
CA ARG A 185 17.33 3.32 -18.56
C ARG A 185 16.83 4.28 -19.63
N ARG A 186 15.62 4.06 -20.16
CA ARG A 186 15.01 4.99 -21.14
C ARG A 186 14.75 6.36 -20.54
N ALA A 187 14.45 6.43 -19.24
CA ALA A 187 14.31 7.67 -18.49
C ALA A 187 15.66 8.29 -18.06
N GLY A 188 16.80 7.79 -18.54
CA GLY A 188 18.13 8.29 -18.20
C GLY A 188 18.56 8.02 -16.75
N LYS A 189 17.88 7.10 -16.05
CA LYS A 189 18.18 6.71 -14.66
C LYS A 189 18.96 5.41 -14.63
N ASP A 190 19.78 5.24 -13.60
CA ASP A 190 20.47 3.97 -13.36
C ASP A 190 19.46 2.84 -13.07
N ALA A 191 19.69 1.70 -13.71
CA ALA A 191 18.97 0.47 -13.41
C ALA A 191 19.51 -0.14 -12.12
N TYR A 192 18.59 -0.66 -11.30
CA TYR A 192 18.99 -1.42 -10.12
C TYR A 192 19.62 -2.76 -10.51
N PRO A 193 20.58 -3.26 -9.72
CA PRO A 193 21.12 -4.60 -9.93
C PRO A 193 20.03 -5.65 -9.75
N ALA A 194 20.07 -6.71 -10.56
CA ALA A 194 19.15 -7.81 -10.44
C ALA A 194 19.30 -8.49 -9.06
N PRO A 195 18.22 -8.64 -8.27
CA PRO A 195 18.31 -9.15 -6.91
C PRO A 195 18.38 -10.69 -6.90
N GLU A 196 19.47 -11.26 -7.42
CA GLU A 196 19.60 -12.70 -7.68
C GLU A 196 19.44 -13.58 -6.43
N ARG A 197 19.88 -13.10 -5.25
CA ARG A 197 19.66 -13.83 -3.99
C ARG A 197 18.18 -13.91 -3.63
N PHE A 198 17.44 -12.83 -3.86
CA PHE A 198 16.00 -12.80 -3.63
C PHE A 198 15.27 -13.70 -4.62
N LEU A 199 15.62 -13.67 -5.92
CA LEU A 199 14.99 -14.52 -6.92
C LEU A 199 15.20 -16.02 -6.62
N ARG A 200 16.41 -16.43 -6.20
CA ARG A 200 16.66 -17.81 -5.77
C ARG A 200 15.88 -18.22 -4.53
N ASP A 201 15.74 -17.32 -3.55
CA ASP A 201 14.91 -17.60 -2.38
C ASP A 201 13.42 -17.69 -2.78
N LEU A 202 12.98 -16.85 -3.72
CA LEU A 202 11.59 -16.82 -4.21
C LEU A 202 11.15 -18.14 -4.86
N GLU A 203 12.06 -18.88 -5.51
CA GLU A 203 11.78 -20.21 -6.06
C GLU A 203 11.22 -21.19 -5.01
N ARG A 204 11.58 -21.01 -3.72
CA ARG A 204 11.06 -21.85 -2.61
C ARG A 204 9.60 -21.55 -2.25
N LEU A 205 9.07 -20.42 -2.72
CA LEU A 205 7.67 -20.03 -2.55
C LEU A 205 6.81 -20.38 -3.77
N ALA A 206 7.39 -20.94 -4.83
CA ALA A 206 6.66 -21.25 -6.05
C ALA A 206 5.43 -22.11 -5.76
N GLY A 207 4.27 -21.67 -6.26
CA GLY A 207 2.99 -22.35 -6.08
C GLY A 207 2.36 -22.18 -4.69
N ARG A 208 3.01 -21.47 -3.75
CA ARG A 208 2.42 -21.12 -2.45
C ARG A 208 1.73 -19.76 -2.52
N GLU A 209 0.65 -19.65 -1.76
CA GLU A 209 0.01 -18.37 -1.51
C GLU A 209 0.75 -17.64 -0.40
N ALA A 210 0.97 -16.35 -0.61
CA ALA A 210 1.56 -15.46 0.36
C ALA A 210 0.97 -14.08 0.15
N ALA A 211 0.83 -13.31 1.23
CA ALA A 211 0.37 -11.94 1.17
C ALA A 211 1.25 -11.07 2.08
N GLY A 212 1.50 -9.84 1.62
CA GLY A 212 2.31 -8.85 2.32
C GLY A 212 1.67 -7.48 2.25
N ILE A 213 1.81 -6.71 3.33
CA ILE A 213 1.28 -5.35 3.42
C ILE A 213 2.16 -4.49 4.32
N ALA A 214 2.23 -3.22 3.94
CA ALA A 214 2.96 -2.15 4.58
C ALA A 214 1.94 -1.12 5.09
N LEU A 215 2.03 -0.71 6.35
CA LEU A 215 1.23 0.36 6.95
C LEU A 215 2.14 1.46 7.50
N GLY A 216 1.84 2.71 7.15
CA GLY A 216 2.53 3.89 7.64
C GLY A 216 2.07 4.25 9.06
N ILE A 217 2.93 4.02 10.06
CA ILE A 217 2.60 4.28 11.47
C ILE A 217 2.45 5.78 11.72
N ASP A 218 3.29 6.62 11.11
CA ASP A 218 3.21 8.08 11.30
C ASP A 218 1.84 8.62 10.88
N ARG A 219 1.33 8.17 9.72
CA ARG A 219 -0.01 8.53 9.23
C ARG A 219 -1.12 7.93 10.08
N LEU A 220 -0.94 6.73 10.63
CA LEU A 220 -1.87 6.16 11.60
C LEU A 220 -1.96 7.06 12.84
N VAL A 221 -0.83 7.49 13.39
CA VAL A 221 -0.78 8.42 14.53
C VAL A 221 -1.44 9.76 14.17
N MET A 222 -1.19 10.31 12.98
CA MET A 222 -1.88 11.51 12.49
C MET A 222 -3.40 11.39 12.56
N ILE A 223 -3.94 10.28 12.04
CA ILE A 223 -5.39 10.01 12.03
C ILE A 223 -5.95 9.91 13.47
N PHE A 224 -5.30 9.14 14.35
CA PHE A 224 -5.77 8.95 15.72
C PHE A 224 -5.62 10.21 16.60
N THR A 225 -4.70 11.11 16.25
CA THR A 225 -4.47 12.36 16.99
C THR A 225 -5.12 13.59 16.35
N GLY A 226 -5.81 13.40 15.20
CA GLY A 226 -6.43 14.50 14.45
C GLY A 226 -5.43 15.50 13.85
N ARG A 227 -4.16 15.11 13.69
CA ARG A 227 -3.08 15.99 13.19
C ARG A 227 -2.95 15.92 11.69
N ILE A 228 -2.92 17.08 11.03
CA ILE A 228 -2.87 17.18 9.57
C ILE A 228 -1.45 17.33 9.03
N CYS A 229 -0.49 17.67 9.89
CA CYS A 229 0.92 17.79 9.57
C CYS A 229 1.70 16.67 10.25
N ILE A 230 2.53 15.96 9.49
CA ILE A 230 3.39 14.88 10.00
C ILE A 230 4.45 15.41 10.98
N ASP A 231 4.80 16.69 10.89
CA ASP A 231 5.72 17.34 11.82
C ASP A 231 5.16 17.38 13.25
N ASP A 232 3.83 17.33 13.42
CA ASP A 232 3.16 17.38 14.73
C ASP A 232 3.21 16.04 15.49
N ILE A 233 3.64 14.95 14.84
CA ILE A 233 3.66 13.60 15.43
C ILE A 233 5.07 13.05 15.64
N VAL A 234 6.10 13.74 15.16
CA VAL A 234 7.50 13.34 15.34
C VAL A 234 8.20 14.21 16.39
N ALA A 235 9.16 13.64 17.11
CA ALA A 235 9.92 14.39 18.12
C ALA A 235 10.91 15.39 17.50
N PHE A 236 11.49 15.05 16.35
CA PHE A 236 12.47 15.88 15.63
C PHE A 236 12.20 15.79 14.14
N ILE A 237 12.08 16.94 13.48
CA ILE A 237 12.01 17.04 12.03
C ILE A 237 13.43 17.15 11.44
N PRO A 238 13.64 16.75 10.16
CA PRO A 238 14.96 16.86 9.51
C PRO A 238 15.58 18.26 9.58
N GLU A 239 14.75 19.30 9.59
CA GLU A 239 15.20 20.69 9.64
C GLU A 239 15.73 21.12 11.03
N ASN A 240 15.49 20.32 12.07
CA ASN A 240 15.92 20.60 13.46
C ASN A 240 17.13 19.78 13.91
N LEU A 241 17.72 18.96 13.03
CA LEU A 241 18.85 18.06 13.32
C LEU A 241 20.19 18.64 12.86
#